data_AF-A0A077WGT4-F1
#
_entry.id   AF-A0A077WGT4-F1
#
_cell.length_a   1.000
_cell.length_b   1.000
_cell.length_c   1.000
_cell.angle_alpha   90.00
_cell.angle_beta   90.00
_cell.angle_gamma   90.00
#
_symmetry.space_group_name_H-M   'P 1'
#
loop_
_entity.id
_entity.type
_entity.pdbx_description
1 polymer ?
#
loop_
_entity_poly.entity_id
_entity_poly.type
_entity_poly.pdbx_seq_one_letter_code
_entity_poly.pdbx_strand_id
1 'polypeptide(L)'
;MPIPSASTSSSTTPTSTFSEPLQLSPAGKPSCTPFCCSQCSADATECQHKQALAFPTSNPIDEKRAKCDRQSTSRYQKSPSSMLLTSRKEGDVWVDISNERLPNSRLGSLYPGSCFKGMQHCGTTSYEVSVDIQHVDLKESTLCGYLNITGLTSDYPELTTFFQAEIIGPKYSFLTRKWQADKNIDASHWKRFPSFEKYADNFNDDGFSYDPYDEDFVYMRWKEHFLVPDHRVNNIDGASFAGFYYICYQRSTDEIKGYYFFRQHREWYQELSLKHVDDRTFGNFEMR
;
A
#
# COMPACT_ATOMS: atom_id res chain seq x y z
N MET A 1 -25.42 -9.53 29.65
CA MET A 1 -25.90 -9.57 31.06
C MET A 1 -26.07 -8.13 31.56
N PRO A 2 -27.01 -7.84 32.48
CA PRO A 2 -27.75 -6.57 32.55
C PRO A 2 -27.06 -5.44 33.33
N ILE A 3 -27.65 -4.25 33.15
CA ILE A 3 -27.30 -2.89 33.63
C ILE A 3 -27.25 -2.78 35.17
N PRO A 4 -26.52 -1.78 35.73
CA PRO A 4 -27.23 -0.77 36.51
C PRO A 4 -26.82 0.68 36.22
N SER A 5 -27.80 1.57 36.38
CA SER A 5 -27.77 3.01 36.15
C SER A 5 -27.36 3.80 37.41
N ALA A 6 -26.60 4.86 37.20
CA ALA A 6 -26.57 6.18 37.85
C ALA A 6 -26.66 6.34 39.39
N SER A 7 -25.65 7.01 39.96
CA SER A 7 -25.85 8.16 40.86
C SER A 7 -24.61 9.07 40.93
N THR A 8 -24.89 10.35 41.15
CA THR A 8 -24.00 11.51 41.05
C THR A 8 -23.50 12.02 42.42
N SER A 9 -22.37 12.75 42.36
CA SER A 9 -21.97 13.92 43.18
C SER A 9 -20.99 13.79 44.37
N SER A 10 -19.81 14.41 44.14
CA SER A 10 -19.03 15.36 44.97
C SER A 10 -18.52 15.00 46.38
N SER A 11 -17.19 15.02 46.57
CA SER A 11 -16.44 16.18 47.13
C SER A 11 -15.07 15.78 47.72
N THR A 12 -14.16 16.74 47.70
CA THR A 12 -12.70 16.75 47.93
C THR A 12 -12.25 16.69 49.42
N THR A 13 -11.21 15.88 49.69
CA THR A 13 -9.98 15.98 50.56
C THR A 13 -9.86 16.98 51.74
N PRO A 14 -8.83 16.92 52.65
CA PRO A 14 -7.71 15.95 52.84
C PRO A 14 -7.47 15.54 54.33
N THR A 15 -6.46 14.70 54.65
CA THR A 15 -5.42 14.89 55.73
C THR A 15 -4.40 13.72 55.72
N SER A 16 -3.13 14.07 55.94
CA SER A 16 -1.86 13.29 56.00
C SER A 16 -1.79 12.24 57.14
N THR A 17 -0.88 11.25 57.18
CA THR A 17 0.51 11.38 57.69
C THR A 17 1.23 9.99 57.75
N PHE A 18 2.44 9.89 57.14
CA PHE A 18 3.67 9.10 57.43
C PHE A 18 3.68 7.59 57.84
N SER A 19 4.47 6.76 57.11
CA SER A 19 5.79 6.15 57.51
C SER A 19 6.17 4.85 56.74
N GLU A 20 7.44 4.76 56.33
CA GLU A 20 8.27 3.73 55.63
C GLU A 20 8.69 2.49 56.50
N PRO A 21 9.63 1.56 56.10
CA PRO A 21 9.99 0.88 54.83
C PRO A 21 10.31 -0.66 55.00
N LEU A 22 10.92 -1.29 53.96
CA LEU A 22 11.64 -2.61 53.85
C LEU A 22 10.80 -3.77 53.23
N GLN A 23 11.26 -4.68 52.36
CA GLN A 23 12.61 -5.08 51.92
C GLN A 23 12.58 -5.93 50.60
N LEU A 24 13.78 -6.09 50.01
CA LEU A 24 14.33 -6.87 48.89
C LEU A 24 13.63 -8.13 48.29
N SER A 25 13.96 -8.33 46.99
CA SER A 25 13.72 -9.39 45.98
C SER A 25 14.37 -10.78 46.31
N PRO A 26 14.33 -11.88 45.48
CA PRO A 26 14.41 -11.93 44.00
C PRO A 26 13.67 -13.07 43.22
N ALA A 27 13.62 -12.87 41.89
CA ALA A 27 13.73 -13.83 40.77
C ALA A 27 12.93 -15.16 40.76
N GLY A 28 12.01 -15.28 39.79
CA GLY A 28 11.50 -16.54 39.26
C GLY A 28 11.25 -16.44 37.74
N LYS A 29 11.98 -17.24 36.96
CA LYS A 29 11.87 -17.37 35.49
C LYS A 29 10.60 -18.14 35.07
N PRO A 30 10.16 -18.04 33.81
CA PRO A 30 8.83 -18.44 33.37
C PRO A 30 8.73 -19.95 33.11
N SER A 31 7.62 -20.54 33.52
CA SER A 31 7.25 -21.94 33.27
C SER A 31 6.18 -21.98 32.19
N CYS A 32 6.55 -22.49 31.01
CA CYS A 32 5.65 -22.82 29.91
C CYS A 32 4.66 -23.92 30.33
N THR A 33 3.37 -23.72 30.03
CA THR A 33 2.36 -24.77 30.02
C THR A 33 1.73 -24.84 28.62
N PRO A 34 1.78 -25.98 27.92
CA PRO A 34 1.03 -26.17 26.69
C PRO A 34 -0.37 -26.71 27.02
N PHE A 35 -1.43 -25.97 26.70
CA PHE A 35 -2.79 -26.50 26.68
C PHE A 35 -3.16 -26.96 25.27
N CYS A 36 -3.29 -28.28 25.15
CA CYS A 36 -4.21 -29.08 24.33
C CYS A 36 -4.74 -28.48 23.01
N CYS A 37 -4.20 -29.00 21.90
CA CYS A 37 -5.02 -29.34 20.73
C CYS A 37 -5.25 -30.86 20.76
N SER A 38 -6.46 -31.26 21.14
CA SER A 38 -6.92 -32.65 21.13
C SER A 38 -7.60 -32.93 19.79
N GLN A 39 -6.86 -33.50 18.84
CA GLN A 39 -7.35 -34.33 17.73
C GLN A 39 -6.14 -34.68 16.86
N CYS A 40 -5.73 -35.95 16.87
CA CYS A 40 -5.16 -36.72 15.75
C CYS A 40 -4.61 -38.03 16.31
N SER A 41 -5.28 -39.13 15.95
CA SER A 41 -4.95 -40.50 16.31
C SER A 41 -3.61 -40.98 15.75
N ALA A 42 -3.10 -42.02 16.38
CA ALA A 42 -1.84 -42.71 16.16
C ALA A 42 -1.63 -43.33 14.76
N ASP A 43 -0.34 -43.56 14.50
CA ASP A 43 0.29 -44.48 13.55
C ASP A 43 0.45 -44.08 12.07
N ALA A 44 1.67 -43.65 11.70
CA ALA A 44 2.65 -44.49 10.98
C ALA A 44 3.77 -43.64 10.30
N THR A 45 5.01 -43.85 10.73
CA THR A 45 6.27 -43.91 9.95
C THR A 45 6.43 -43.14 8.62
N GLU A 46 7.26 -42.07 8.64
CA GLU A 46 8.24 -41.55 7.65
C GLU A 46 8.37 -40.03 7.93
N CYS A 47 9.52 -39.41 8.14
CA CYS A 47 10.64 -39.33 7.23
C CYS A 47 11.88 -38.72 7.95
N GLN A 48 13.07 -39.15 7.54
CA GLN A 48 14.36 -38.84 8.13
C GLN A 48 14.94 -37.51 7.62
N HIS A 49 15.62 -36.78 8.51
CA HIS A 49 16.53 -35.66 8.18
C HIS A 49 17.89 -36.17 7.68
N LYS A 50 18.56 -35.34 6.85
CA LYS A 50 19.98 -35.33 6.35
C LYS A 50 20.09 -35.72 4.86
N GLN A 51 20.96 -35.16 4.01
CA GLN A 51 22.11 -34.25 4.12
C GLN A 51 22.46 -33.70 2.72
N ALA A 52 23.35 -32.70 2.69
CA ALA A 52 23.88 -31.96 1.53
C ALA A 52 24.66 -32.77 0.47
N LEU A 53 24.66 -32.29 -0.79
CA LEU A 53 25.60 -32.61 -1.88
C LEU A 53 25.76 -31.33 -2.74
N ALA A 54 26.90 -30.64 -2.78
CA ALA A 54 28.17 -30.93 -3.47
C ALA A 54 28.20 -30.52 -4.96
N PHE A 55 29.08 -29.56 -5.28
CA PHE A 55 29.47 -29.06 -6.61
C PHE A 55 30.21 -30.12 -7.45
N PRO A 56 30.29 -29.96 -8.78
CA PRO A 56 31.38 -30.53 -9.57
C PRO A 56 32.22 -29.47 -10.31
N THR A 57 33.54 -29.64 -10.19
CA THR A 57 34.64 -28.97 -10.89
C THR A 57 35.11 -29.76 -12.13
N SER A 58 35.57 -29.00 -13.14
CA SER A 58 36.54 -29.22 -14.25
C SER A 58 37.26 -30.57 -14.44
N ASN A 59 37.56 -30.93 -15.72
CA ASN A 59 38.89 -31.42 -16.21
C ASN A 59 38.96 -31.73 -17.75
N PRO A 60 40.15 -31.96 -18.38
CA PRO A 60 40.62 -31.13 -19.52
C PRO A 60 41.30 -31.85 -20.75
N ILE A 61 41.87 -31.06 -21.70
CA ILE A 61 42.95 -31.28 -22.72
C ILE A 61 42.72 -32.25 -23.92
N ASP A 62 42.89 -31.76 -25.18
CA ASP A 62 43.96 -32.26 -26.10
C ASP A 62 44.21 -31.41 -27.38
N GLU A 63 45.50 -31.17 -27.65
CA GLU A 63 46.10 -30.46 -28.79
C GLU A 63 46.60 -31.46 -29.84
N LYS A 64 46.34 -31.24 -31.15
CA LYS A 64 47.23 -31.73 -32.23
C LYS A 64 47.38 -30.72 -33.37
N ARG A 65 48.62 -30.65 -33.85
CA ARG A 65 49.27 -29.62 -34.70
C ARG A 65 49.83 -30.26 -35.98
N ALA A 66 49.68 -29.60 -37.13
CA ALA A 66 50.59 -29.65 -38.31
C ALA A 66 50.18 -28.52 -39.31
N LYS A 67 50.92 -27.42 -39.54
CA LYS A 67 52.21 -27.10 -40.22
C LYS A 67 52.13 -26.82 -41.76
N CYS A 68 52.56 -25.60 -42.13
CA CYS A 68 53.17 -25.08 -43.39
C CYS A 68 52.38 -25.14 -44.71
N ASP A 69 52.44 -24.20 -45.67
CA ASP A 69 53.43 -23.14 -45.98
C ASP A 69 52.84 -21.93 -46.75
N ARG A 70 53.47 -20.77 -46.50
CA ARG A 70 53.67 -19.53 -47.30
C ARG A 70 53.12 -19.42 -48.74
N GLN A 71 52.34 -18.35 -49.02
CA GLN A 71 52.84 -17.06 -49.58
C GLN A 71 51.71 -16.04 -49.86
N SER A 72 51.75 -14.93 -49.11
CA SER A 72 51.53 -13.53 -49.51
C SER A 72 50.50 -13.15 -50.59
N THR A 73 49.42 -12.49 -50.18
CA THR A 73 48.95 -11.22 -50.79
C THR A 73 48.23 -10.35 -49.76
N SER A 74 48.51 -9.04 -49.81
CA SER A 74 48.14 -7.99 -48.87
C SER A 74 46.64 -7.64 -48.82
N ARG A 75 46.09 -7.46 -47.61
CA ARG A 75 45.29 -6.29 -47.22
C ARG A 75 44.90 -6.35 -45.72
N TYR A 76 45.24 -5.29 -44.99
CA TYR A 76 44.89 -5.06 -43.59
C TYR A 76 43.38 -5.26 -43.34
N GLN A 77 43.00 -6.22 -42.50
CA GLN A 77 41.67 -6.31 -41.91
C GLN A 77 41.68 -5.59 -40.55
N LYS A 78 40.77 -4.62 -40.40
CA LYS A 78 40.56 -3.82 -39.19
C LYS A 78 39.98 -4.68 -38.07
N SER A 79 40.48 -4.51 -36.85
CA SER A 79 39.84 -4.97 -35.62
C SER A 79 38.50 -4.27 -35.40
N PRO A 80 37.51 -4.90 -34.74
CA PRO A 80 36.27 -4.22 -34.40
C PRO A 80 36.56 -3.24 -33.26
N SER A 81 36.57 -1.96 -33.61
CA SER A 81 36.66 -0.88 -32.63
C SER A 81 35.31 -0.77 -31.93
N SER A 82 35.31 -0.70 -30.60
CA SER A 82 34.11 -0.53 -29.78
C SER A 82 33.26 0.64 -30.30
N MET A 83 32.05 0.35 -30.77
CA MET A 83 31.10 1.42 -31.06
C MET A 83 30.61 2.00 -29.74
N LEU A 84 30.91 3.28 -29.53
CA LEU A 84 30.23 4.12 -28.55
C LEU A 84 28.73 4.13 -28.87
N LEU A 85 27.89 4.13 -27.83
CA LEU A 85 26.42 4.12 -27.89
C LEU A 85 25.77 5.35 -28.57
N THR A 86 26.53 6.14 -29.33
CA THR A 86 26.08 7.40 -29.93
C THR A 86 26.30 7.51 -31.44
N SER A 87 26.75 6.45 -32.13
CA SER A 87 26.83 6.47 -33.60
C SER A 87 25.47 6.15 -34.25
N ARG A 88 24.60 7.15 -34.39
CA ARG A 88 23.38 7.06 -35.21
C ARG A 88 23.72 7.17 -36.70
N LYS A 89 23.08 6.35 -37.54
CA LYS A 89 23.18 6.49 -39.00
C LYS A 89 22.17 7.52 -39.48
N GLU A 90 22.56 8.29 -40.48
CA GLU A 90 21.73 9.29 -41.15
C GLU A 90 20.57 8.56 -41.85
N GLY A 91 19.41 8.49 -41.17
CA GLY A 91 18.26 7.69 -41.59
C GLY A 91 17.45 7.06 -40.45
N ASP A 92 17.93 7.14 -39.19
CA ASP A 92 17.14 6.69 -38.05
C ASP A 92 15.86 7.53 -37.91
N VAL A 93 14.71 6.89 -38.10
CA VAL A 93 13.38 7.48 -37.89
C VAL A 93 13.37 8.05 -36.47
N TRP A 94 13.19 9.36 -36.35
CA TRP A 94 12.96 9.99 -35.07
C TRP A 94 11.74 9.32 -34.44
N VAL A 95 11.94 8.54 -33.38
CA VAL A 95 10.84 8.25 -32.46
C VAL A 95 10.46 9.60 -31.90
N ASP A 96 9.27 10.09 -32.27
CA ASP A 96 8.77 11.35 -31.76
C ASP A 96 8.37 11.17 -30.29
N ILE A 97 9.37 11.33 -29.41
CA ILE A 97 9.22 11.27 -27.95
C ILE A 97 8.31 12.41 -27.45
N SER A 98 7.95 13.38 -28.31
CA SER A 98 7.13 14.53 -27.90
C SER A 98 5.61 14.27 -27.94
N ASN A 99 5.17 13.17 -28.57
CA ASN A 99 3.74 12.85 -28.71
C ASN A 99 3.18 11.89 -27.65
N GLU A 100 4.03 11.22 -26.88
CA GLU A 100 3.64 10.46 -25.67
C GLU A 100 3.95 11.23 -24.39
N ARG A 101 3.85 12.56 -24.43
CA ARG A 101 3.72 13.34 -23.20
C ARG A 101 2.46 12.83 -22.50
N LEU A 102 2.61 12.12 -21.38
CA LEU A 102 1.47 11.89 -20.50
C LEU A 102 0.95 13.29 -20.15
N PRO A 103 -0.28 13.65 -20.58
CA PRO A 103 -0.85 14.92 -20.16
C PRO A 103 -0.82 14.90 -18.64
N ASN A 104 -0.43 16.02 -18.02
CA ASN A 104 -0.59 16.23 -16.59
C ASN A 104 -2.09 16.14 -16.30
N SER A 105 -2.57 14.93 -16.12
CA SER A 105 -3.97 14.61 -16.00
C SER A 105 -4.30 14.87 -14.55
N ARG A 106 -4.73 16.10 -14.28
CA ARG A 106 -4.98 16.60 -12.94
C ARG A 106 -6.48 16.69 -12.72
N LEU A 107 -6.94 16.08 -11.64
CA LEU A 107 -8.25 16.34 -11.06
C LEU A 107 -8.02 17.13 -9.76
N GLY A 108 -7.97 18.46 -9.86
CA GLY A 108 -7.58 19.32 -8.74
C GLY A 108 -6.16 19.03 -8.26
N SER A 109 -6.00 18.78 -6.96
CA SER A 109 -4.75 18.42 -6.30
C SER A 109 -4.40 16.93 -6.36
N LEU A 110 -5.10 16.12 -7.15
CA LEU A 110 -4.68 14.77 -7.50
C LEU A 110 -3.69 14.82 -8.68
N TYR A 111 -2.40 14.87 -8.36
CA TYR A 111 -1.31 14.85 -9.34
C TYR A 111 -0.07 14.16 -8.75
N PRO A 112 0.84 13.63 -9.61
CA PRO A 112 2.10 13.05 -9.15
C PRO A 112 2.91 14.04 -8.30
N GLY A 113 3.26 13.66 -7.08
CA GLY A 113 3.96 14.46 -6.10
C GLY A 113 3.08 15.26 -5.15
N SER A 114 1.74 15.17 -5.22
CA SER A 114 0.89 15.84 -4.23
C SER A 114 0.89 15.12 -2.88
N CYS A 115 0.89 15.90 -1.80
CA CYS A 115 0.86 15.42 -0.42
C CYS A 115 -0.45 15.80 0.26
N PHE A 116 -1.02 14.89 1.03
CA PHE A 116 -2.19 15.11 1.86
C PHE A 116 -1.89 14.71 3.30
N LYS A 117 -2.34 15.49 4.28
CA LYS A 117 -2.13 15.20 5.70
C LYS A 117 -3.43 15.34 6.49
N GLY A 118 -3.55 14.56 7.55
CA GLY A 118 -4.68 14.64 8.47
C GLY A 118 -4.71 13.46 9.43
N MET A 119 -5.90 12.92 9.67
CA MET A 119 -6.15 11.98 10.75
C MET A 119 -6.94 10.75 10.28
N GLN A 120 -6.62 9.59 10.85
CA GLN A 120 -7.49 8.42 10.86
C GLN A 120 -8.07 8.21 12.26
N HIS A 121 -9.40 8.21 12.37
CA HIS A 121 -10.14 8.01 13.60
C HIS A 121 -10.63 6.57 13.73
N CYS A 122 -10.24 5.89 14.80
CA CYS A 122 -10.70 4.55 15.17
C CYS A 122 -11.34 4.61 16.56
N GLY A 123 -12.67 4.76 16.59
CA GLY A 123 -13.42 4.92 17.82
C GLY A 123 -12.99 6.16 18.60
N THR A 124 -12.34 5.97 19.74
CA THR A 124 -11.82 7.05 20.60
C THR A 124 -10.36 7.42 20.29
N THR A 125 -9.69 6.64 19.45
CA THR A 125 -8.28 6.84 19.09
C THR A 125 -8.16 7.54 17.76
N SER A 126 -7.12 8.35 17.60
CA SER A 126 -6.83 9.08 16.35
C SER A 126 -5.35 8.97 16.05
N TYR A 127 -5.03 8.76 14.77
CA TYR A 127 -3.67 8.56 14.29
C TYR A 127 -3.38 9.59 13.20
N GLU A 128 -2.19 10.20 13.27
CA GLU A 128 -1.76 11.11 12.20
C GLU A 128 -1.44 10.29 10.95
N VAL A 129 -1.95 10.76 9.82
CA VAL A 129 -1.77 10.13 8.51
C VAL A 129 -1.24 11.14 7.50
N SER A 130 -0.26 10.71 6.72
CA SER A 130 0.23 11.43 5.55
C SER A 130 0.17 10.54 4.32
N VAL A 131 -0.19 11.12 3.18
CA VAL A 131 -0.36 10.42 1.91
C VAL A 131 0.39 11.16 0.81
N ASP A 132 1.31 10.47 0.16
CA ASP A 132 2.07 10.98 -0.97
C ASP A 132 1.61 10.29 -2.25
N ILE A 133 1.02 11.06 -3.17
CA ILE A 133 0.59 10.56 -4.47
C ILE A 133 1.82 10.46 -5.37
N GLN A 134 2.11 9.26 -5.88
CA GLN A 134 3.30 9.01 -6.70
C GLN A 134 2.99 9.07 -8.19
N HIS A 135 1.86 8.53 -8.61
CA HIS A 135 1.47 8.50 -10.01
C HIS A 135 -0.05 8.55 -10.17
N VAL A 136 -0.52 9.24 -11.21
CA VAL A 136 -1.94 9.38 -11.55
C VAL A 136 -2.10 9.10 -13.04
N ASP A 137 -2.88 8.08 -13.38
CA ASP A 137 -3.27 7.74 -14.74
C ASP A 137 -4.80 7.78 -14.84
N LEU A 138 -5.34 8.94 -15.25
CA LEU A 138 -6.78 9.11 -15.39
C LEU A 138 -7.36 8.34 -16.58
N LYS A 139 -6.56 8.02 -17.60
CA LYS A 139 -7.01 7.21 -18.75
C LYS A 139 -7.32 5.79 -18.28
N GLU A 140 -6.44 5.24 -17.47
CA GLU A 140 -6.67 3.93 -16.85
C GLU A 140 -7.55 4.00 -15.59
N SER A 141 -7.97 5.19 -15.17
CA SER A 141 -8.76 5.45 -13.96
C SER A 141 -8.09 4.89 -12.70
N THR A 142 -6.77 5.07 -12.60
CA THR A 142 -5.96 4.58 -11.46
C THR A 142 -5.00 5.63 -10.94
N LEU A 143 -4.61 5.51 -9.67
CA LEU A 143 -3.46 6.22 -9.11
C LEU A 143 -2.76 5.33 -8.08
N CYS A 144 -1.57 5.71 -7.66
CA CYS A 144 -0.87 5.02 -6.58
C CYS A 144 -0.05 5.98 -5.74
N GLY A 145 0.28 5.55 -4.53
CA GLY A 145 0.98 6.38 -3.57
C GLY A 145 1.45 5.61 -2.35
N TYR A 146 1.95 6.36 -1.38
CA TYR A 146 2.28 5.85 -0.06
C TYR A 146 1.30 6.42 0.97
N LEU A 147 0.84 5.57 1.88
CA LEU A 147 0.09 5.97 3.06
C LEU A 147 0.99 5.70 4.26
N ASN A 148 1.30 6.75 5.00
CA ASN A 148 2.05 6.67 6.24
C ASN A 148 1.12 6.99 7.42
N ILE A 149 1.13 6.12 8.43
CA ILE A 149 0.34 6.26 9.66
C ILE A 149 1.27 6.21 10.88
N THR A 150 1.01 7.12 11.82
CA THR A 150 1.86 7.36 12.99
C THR A 150 1.14 6.94 14.26
N GLY A 151 1.82 6.22 15.14
CA GLY A 151 1.35 5.84 16.47
C GLY A 151 0.35 4.68 16.50
N LEU A 152 0.21 3.90 15.41
CA LEU A 152 -0.73 2.78 15.35
C LEU A 152 -0.32 1.60 16.24
N THR A 153 0.99 1.34 16.36
CA THR A 153 1.54 0.25 17.19
C THR A 153 2.71 0.75 18.03
N SER A 154 2.99 0.08 19.15
CA SER A 154 4.15 0.40 20.00
C SER A 154 5.48 0.08 19.34
N ASP A 155 5.51 -1.00 18.55
CA ASP A 155 6.74 -1.59 18.03
C ASP A 155 7.15 -0.93 16.71
N TYR A 156 6.16 -0.45 15.96
CA TYR A 156 6.34 0.33 14.74
C TYR A 156 5.63 1.67 14.89
N PRO A 157 6.34 2.71 15.37
CA PRO A 157 5.76 4.03 15.62
C PRO A 157 5.31 4.70 14.32
N GLU A 158 5.91 4.34 13.19
CA GLU A 158 5.51 4.78 11.86
C GLU A 158 5.36 3.56 10.96
N LEU A 159 4.24 3.47 10.26
CA LEU A 159 3.96 2.42 9.29
C LEU A 159 3.66 3.06 7.95
N THR A 160 4.40 2.66 6.92
CA THR A 160 4.19 3.14 5.55
C THR A 160 3.81 1.97 4.66
N THR A 161 2.69 2.09 3.96
CA THR A 161 2.21 1.12 2.98
C THR A 161 2.18 1.73 1.58
N PHE A 162 2.47 0.91 0.57
CA PHE A 162 2.16 1.25 -0.80
C PHE A 162 0.69 0.92 -1.09
N PHE A 163 -0.04 1.83 -1.72
CA PHE A 163 -1.42 1.60 -2.14
C PHE A 163 -1.62 1.87 -3.63
N GLN A 164 -2.58 1.16 -4.20
CA GLN A 164 -3.16 1.46 -5.51
C GLN A 164 -4.62 1.87 -5.35
N ALA A 165 -5.07 2.73 -6.23
CA ALA A 165 -6.40 3.28 -6.21
C ALA A 165 -7.12 3.06 -7.53
N GLU A 166 -8.42 2.80 -7.44
CA GLU A 166 -9.35 2.84 -8.56
C GLU A 166 -10.20 4.09 -8.46
N ILE A 167 -10.23 4.90 -9.52
CA ILE A 167 -11.09 6.06 -9.65
C ILE A 167 -12.44 5.59 -10.18
N ILE A 168 -13.52 5.91 -9.47
CA ILE A 168 -14.88 5.54 -9.89
C ILE A 168 -15.22 6.29 -11.17
N GLY A 169 -15.75 5.56 -12.15
CA GLY A 169 -16.08 6.10 -13.45
C GLY A 169 -16.58 5.00 -14.40
N PRO A 170 -16.48 5.19 -15.72
CA PRO A 170 -16.92 4.21 -16.70
C PRO A 170 -16.21 2.85 -16.58
N LYS A 171 -14.92 2.85 -16.19
CA LYS A 171 -14.12 1.62 -16.04
C LYS A 171 -14.38 0.91 -14.70
N TYR A 172 -14.57 1.69 -13.63
CA TYR A 172 -14.74 1.18 -12.28
C TYR A 172 -16.06 1.68 -11.69
N SER A 173 -17.08 0.83 -11.64
CA SER A 173 -18.38 1.16 -11.05
C SER A 173 -18.31 1.33 -9.53
N PHE A 174 -19.36 1.91 -8.93
CA PHE A 174 -19.52 1.96 -7.47
C PHE A 174 -19.62 0.58 -6.81
N LEU A 175 -20.14 -0.43 -7.52
CA LEU A 175 -20.13 -1.82 -7.07
C LEU A 175 -18.71 -2.38 -7.11
N THR A 176 -18.18 -2.78 -5.95
CA THR A 176 -16.79 -3.23 -5.81
C THR A 176 -16.57 -4.61 -6.40
N ARG A 177 -17.47 -5.57 -6.10
CA ARG A 177 -17.45 -6.97 -6.61
C ARG A 177 -16.16 -7.75 -6.31
N LYS A 178 -15.36 -7.29 -5.35
CA LYS A 178 -14.13 -7.91 -4.86
C LYS A 178 -13.87 -7.48 -3.41
N TRP A 179 -12.76 -7.94 -2.82
CA TRP A 179 -12.36 -7.58 -1.46
C TRP A 179 -13.43 -7.84 -0.39
N GLN A 180 -14.30 -8.83 -0.62
CA GLN A 180 -15.39 -9.22 0.27
C GLN A 180 -16.44 -8.12 0.53
N ALA A 181 -16.47 -7.08 -0.31
CA ALA A 181 -17.51 -6.06 -0.31
C ALA A 181 -18.64 -6.50 -1.27
N ASP A 182 -19.81 -6.71 -0.68
CA ASP A 182 -21.05 -6.95 -1.41
C ASP A 182 -21.82 -5.63 -1.63
N LYS A 183 -22.91 -5.68 -2.41
CA LYS A 183 -23.74 -4.52 -2.73
C LYS A 183 -24.21 -3.76 -1.47
N ASN A 184 -24.54 -4.46 -0.39
CA ASN A 184 -25.06 -3.83 0.82
C ASN A 184 -23.94 -3.10 1.57
N ILE A 185 -22.73 -3.67 1.58
CA ILE A 185 -21.53 -3.03 2.12
C ILE A 185 -21.18 -1.79 1.32
N ASP A 186 -21.14 -1.89 -0.02
CA ASP A 186 -20.90 -0.76 -0.92
C ASP A 186 -21.91 0.36 -0.63
N ALA A 187 -23.22 0.04 -0.62
CA ALA A 187 -24.27 1.02 -0.32
C ALA A 187 -24.09 1.68 1.04
N SER A 188 -23.75 0.90 2.07
CA SER A 188 -23.60 1.40 3.44
C SER A 188 -22.40 2.33 3.61
N HIS A 189 -21.30 2.10 2.87
CA HIS A 189 -20.12 2.95 2.91
C HIS A 189 -20.28 4.18 2.03
N TRP A 190 -20.77 4.03 0.79
CA TRP A 190 -20.95 5.18 -0.10
C TRP A 190 -21.96 6.19 0.43
N LYS A 191 -23.04 5.74 1.08
CA LYS A 191 -24.03 6.61 1.75
C LYS A 191 -23.48 7.44 2.91
N ARG A 192 -22.26 7.16 3.40
CA ARG A 192 -21.60 8.00 4.41
C ARG A 192 -21.13 9.33 3.82
N PHE A 193 -20.92 9.40 2.51
CA PHE A 193 -20.58 10.64 1.84
C PHE A 193 -21.87 11.38 1.47
N PRO A 194 -22.14 12.59 2.01
CA PRO A 194 -23.35 13.33 1.67
C PRO A 194 -23.49 13.60 0.16
N SER A 195 -22.36 13.78 -0.53
CA SER A 195 -22.33 13.98 -1.98
C SER A 195 -22.86 12.79 -2.78
N PHE A 196 -22.88 11.58 -2.19
CA PHE A 196 -23.34 10.35 -2.86
C PHE A 196 -24.87 10.18 -2.81
N GLU A 197 -25.59 10.97 -2.01
CA GLU A 197 -27.04 10.83 -1.82
C GLU A 197 -27.81 10.81 -3.15
N LYS A 198 -27.41 11.64 -4.12
CA LYS A 198 -28.00 11.69 -5.46
C LYS A 198 -27.87 10.40 -6.29
N TYR A 199 -26.94 9.52 -5.93
CA TYR A 199 -26.68 8.25 -6.63
C TYR A 199 -27.17 7.03 -5.83
N ALA A 200 -27.63 7.24 -4.60
CA ALA A 200 -27.94 6.16 -3.66
C ALA A 200 -28.96 5.12 -4.18
N ASP A 201 -29.86 5.56 -5.05
CA ASP A 201 -30.94 4.73 -5.58
C ASP A 201 -30.60 4.06 -6.93
N ASN A 202 -29.66 4.62 -7.70
CA ASN A 202 -29.37 4.20 -9.07
C ASN A 202 -27.92 3.72 -9.31
N PHE A 203 -27.02 3.81 -8.32
CA PHE A 203 -25.61 3.43 -8.48
C PHE A 203 -25.38 1.98 -8.91
N ASN A 204 -26.38 1.12 -8.72
CA ASN A 204 -26.35 -0.30 -9.07
C ASN A 204 -27.11 -0.63 -10.36
N ASP A 205 -27.61 0.36 -11.08
CA ASP A 205 -28.34 0.16 -12.33
C ASP A 205 -27.34 -0.11 -13.46
N ASP A 206 -27.65 -1.04 -14.36
CA ASP A 206 -26.72 -1.46 -15.42
C ASP A 206 -26.34 -0.33 -16.39
N GLY A 207 -27.20 0.69 -16.53
CA GLY A 207 -26.94 1.87 -17.37
C GLY A 207 -26.29 3.04 -16.64
N PHE A 208 -26.08 2.94 -15.33
CA PHE A 208 -25.49 4.03 -14.54
C PHE A 208 -23.97 4.05 -14.73
N SER A 209 -23.46 5.19 -15.20
CA SER A 209 -22.03 5.47 -15.23
C SER A 209 -21.79 6.83 -14.58
N TYR A 210 -20.90 6.84 -13.60
CA TYR A 210 -20.41 8.07 -13.02
C TYR A 210 -19.33 8.69 -13.91
N ASP A 211 -19.29 10.01 -13.99
CA ASP A 211 -18.17 10.74 -14.63
C ASP A 211 -17.45 11.57 -13.55
N PRO A 212 -16.16 11.27 -13.25
CA PRO A 212 -15.39 12.01 -12.25
C PRO A 212 -14.98 13.43 -12.70
N TYR A 213 -15.17 13.80 -13.97
CA TYR A 213 -14.81 15.12 -14.48
C TYR A 213 -15.94 16.15 -14.36
N ASP A 214 -17.19 15.69 -14.44
CA ASP A 214 -18.40 16.53 -14.46
C ASP A 214 -18.74 17.13 -13.09
N GLU A 215 -18.21 16.55 -12.02
CA GLU A 215 -18.59 16.87 -10.65
C GLU A 215 -17.39 17.37 -9.82
N ASP A 216 -17.70 18.00 -8.68
CA ASP A 216 -16.68 18.46 -7.72
C ASP A 216 -16.05 17.30 -6.95
N PHE A 217 -16.76 16.18 -6.85
CA PHE A 217 -16.33 15.01 -6.10
C PHE A 217 -15.66 14.00 -7.01
N VAL A 218 -14.66 13.30 -6.50
CA VAL A 218 -14.00 12.17 -7.16
C VAL A 218 -14.03 11.01 -6.18
N TYR A 219 -14.84 10.00 -6.48
CA TYR A 219 -14.89 8.79 -5.68
C TYR A 219 -13.76 7.85 -6.08
N MET A 220 -13.15 7.17 -5.11
CA MET A 220 -12.09 6.21 -5.33
C MET A 220 -12.18 5.04 -4.35
N ARG A 221 -11.47 3.95 -4.65
CA ARG A 221 -11.16 2.89 -3.69
C ARG A 221 -9.67 2.72 -3.57
N TRP A 222 -9.11 2.80 -2.36
CA TRP A 222 -7.67 2.61 -2.13
C TRP A 222 -7.40 1.27 -1.48
N LYS A 223 -6.52 0.47 -2.09
CA LYS A 223 -6.07 -0.83 -1.58
C LYS A 223 -4.58 -0.76 -1.29
N GLU A 224 -4.22 -0.91 -0.03
CA GLU A 224 -2.84 -1.11 0.41
C GLU A 224 -2.36 -2.51 0.02
N HIS A 225 -1.10 -2.64 -0.38
CA HIS A 225 -0.53 -3.90 -0.85
C HIS A 225 0.55 -4.44 0.08
N PHE A 226 1.56 -3.63 0.41
CA PHE A 226 2.71 -4.07 1.19
C PHE A 226 3.34 -2.89 1.94
N LEU A 227 4.11 -3.22 2.98
CA LEU A 227 4.86 -2.25 3.76
C LEU A 227 6.14 -1.81 3.05
N VAL A 228 6.56 -0.59 3.34
CA VAL A 228 7.82 0.00 2.89
C VAL A 228 8.62 0.39 4.13
N PRO A 229 9.94 0.08 4.19
CA PRO A 229 10.76 -0.50 3.12
C PRO A 229 10.66 -2.02 2.96
N ASP A 230 10.19 -2.74 3.98
CA ASP A 230 10.16 -4.21 3.96
C ASP A 230 8.81 -4.78 3.49
N HIS A 231 8.73 -5.06 2.19
CA HIS A 231 7.55 -5.64 1.54
C HIS A 231 7.26 -7.10 1.91
N ARG A 232 8.14 -7.76 2.67
CA ARG A 232 7.97 -9.17 3.07
C ARG A 232 7.17 -9.33 4.35
N VAL A 233 7.01 -8.23 5.11
CA VAL A 233 6.22 -8.21 6.34
C VAL A 233 4.74 -8.17 5.97
N ASN A 234 4.03 -9.26 6.29
CA ASN A 234 2.59 -9.41 5.98
C ASN A 234 1.69 -9.39 7.22
N ASN A 235 2.29 -9.44 8.42
CA ASN A 235 1.56 -9.46 9.68
C ASN A 235 2.21 -8.46 10.63
N ILE A 236 1.40 -7.56 11.17
CA ILE A 236 1.81 -6.61 12.22
C ILE A 236 0.90 -6.88 13.41
N ASP A 237 1.49 -7.07 14.57
CA ASP A 237 0.70 -7.26 15.79
C ASP A 237 -0.07 -5.98 16.12
N GLY A 238 -1.40 -6.10 16.16
CA GLY A 238 -2.30 -4.97 16.43
C GLY A 238 -2.67 -4.12 15.21
N ALA A 239 -2.21 -4.42 14.00
CA ALA A 239 -2.54 -3.67 12.79
C ALA A 239 -2.78 -4.57 11.56
N SER A 240 -3.62 -4.13 10.63
CA SER A 240 -3.87 -4.86 9.38
C SER A 240 -4.24 -3.93 8.23
N PHE A 241 -3.57 -4.11 7.08
CA PHE A 241 -3.83 -3.44 5.80
C PHE A 241 -4.54 -4.37 4.78
N ALA A 242 -5.17 -5.44 5.27
CA ALA A 242 -5.85 -6.43 4.41
C ALA A 242 -7.13 -5.88 3.75
N GLY A 243 -7.75 -4.87 4.37
CA GLY A 243 -8.93 -4.17 3.87
C GLY A 243 -8.62 -3.18 2.75
N PHE A 244 -9.57 -2.27 2.52
CA PHE A 244 -9.45 -1.16 1.57
C PHE A 244 -10.26 0.04 2.06
N TYR A 245 -10.01 1.21 1.49
CA TYR A 245 -10.72 2.44 1.81
C TYR A 245 -11.72 2.79 0.71
N TYR A 246 -12.92 3.17 1.10
CA TYR A 246 -13.81 3.98 0.27
C TYR A 246 -13.38 5.43 0.43
N ILE A 247 -13.15 6.15 -0.68
CA ILE A 247 -12.61 7.49 -0.67
C ILE A 247 -13.50 8.43 -1.48
N CYS A 248 -13.66 9.66 -0.99
CA CYS A 248 -14.27 10.78 -1.68
C CYS A 248 -13.32 11.98 -1.58
N TYR A 249 -12.76 12.40 -2.69
CA TYR A 249 -11.96 13.62 -2.81
C TYR A 249 -12.85 14.75 -3.32
N GLN A 250 -12.78 15.93 -2.71
CA GLN A 250 -13.49 17.12 -3.15
C GLN A 250 -12.51 18.13 -3.75
N ARG A 251 -12.71 18.48 -5.02
CA ARG A 251 -11.79 19.32 -5.80
C ARG A 251 -11.79 20.77 -5.33
N SER A 252 -12.93 21.30 -4.91
CA SER A 252 -13.08 22.70 -4.49
C SER A 252 -12.41 23.04 -3.15
N THR A 253 -12.29 22.05 -2.25
CA THR A 253 -11.72 22.22 -0.90
C THR A 253 -10.37 21.52 -0.73
N ASP A 254 -9.98 20.70 -1.70
CA ASP A 254 -8.81 19.84 -1.66
C ASP A 254 -8.77 18.90 -0.45
N GLU A 255 -9.95 18.40 -0.06
CA GLU A 255 -10.14 17.49 1.07
C GLU A 255 -10.43 16.06 0.59
N ILE A 256 -9.82 15.10 1.28
CA ILE A 256 -10.09 13.67 1.12
C ILE A 256 -10.80 13.19 2.38
N LYS A 257 -11.96 12.57 2.17
CA LYS A 257 -12.66 11.80 3.21
C LYS A 257 -12.68 10.34 2.83
N GLY A 258 -12.58 9.47 3.83
CA GLY A 258 -12.52 8.05 3.60
C GLY A 258 -13.05 7.21 4.74
N TYR A 259 -13.40 5.97 4.43
CA TYR A 259 -13.79 4.97 5.42
C TYR A 259 -13.11 3.65 5.13
N TYR A 260 -12.35 3.15 6.11
CA TYR A 260 -11.73 1.84 6.01
C TYR A 260 -12.76 0.72 6.18
N PHE A 261 -12.66 -0.30 5.33
CA PHE A 261 -13.47 -1.50 5.39
C PHE A 261 -12.57 -2.75 5.37
N PHE A 262 -12.79 -3.60 6.37
CA PHE A 262 -12.27 -4.95 6.39
C PHE A 262 -13.28 -5.88 7.08
N ARG A 263 -13.76 -6.90 6.37
CA ARG A 263 -14.88 -7.74 6.82
C ARG A 263 -14.65 -8.43 8.16
N GLN A 264 -13.40 -8.74 8.49
CA GLN A 264 -13.04 -9.45 9.71
C GLN A 264 -12.97 -8.53 10.94
N HIS A 265 -12.89 -7.20 10.74
CA HIS A 265 -12.96 -6.23 11.82
C HIS A 265 -14.40 -5.94 12.21
N ARG A 266 -14.63 -5.80 13.52
CA ARG A 266 -15.93 -5.45 14.09
C ARG A 266 -16.20 -3.95 14.12
N GLU A 267 -15.14 -3.16 14.07
CA GLU A 267 -15.20 -1.69 14.05
C GLU A 267 -15.15 -1.21 12.59
N TRP A 268 -16.31 -1.12 11.97
CA TRP A 268 -16.44 -0.51 10.65
C TRP A 268 -16.40 1.01 10.77
N TYR A 269 -16.13 1.67 9.64
CA TYR A 269 -16.17 3.13 9.51
C TYR A 269 -15.05 3.86 10.28
N GLN A 270 -13.84 3.31 10.27
CA GLN A 270 -12.68 4.10 10.67
C GLN A 270 -12.51 5.23 9.66
N GLU A 271 -12.72 6.46 10.10
CA GLU A 271 -12.78 7.63 9.24
C GLU A 271 -11.38 8.14 8.96
N LEU A 272 -11.09 8.40 7.70
CA LEU A 272 -9.88 9.05 7.22
C LEU A 272 -10.26 10.46 6.75
N SER A 273 -9.62 11.49 7.29
CA SER A 273 -9.81 12.87 6.84
C SER A 273 -8.45 13.49 6.59
N LEU A 274 -8.20 13.88 5.34
CA LEU A 274 -6.95 14.48 4.91
C LEU A 274 -7.22 15.78 4.16
N LYS A 275 -6.26 16.69 4.20
CA LYS A 275 -6.26 17.92 3.43
C LYS A 275 -4.97 18.03 2.64
N HIS A 276 -5.07 18.56 1.43
CA HIS A 276 -3.90 18.83 0.60
C HIS A 276 -2.96 19.79 1.32
N VAL A 277 -1.67 19.49 1.21
CA VAL A 277 -0.59 20.35 1.68
C VAL A 277 -0.01 21.03 0.45
N ASP A 278 -0.11 22.36 0.43
CA ASP A 278 0.48 23.19 -0.61
C ASP A 278 2.02 23.08 -0.57
N ASP A 279 2.57 22.17 -1.37
CA ASP A 279 4.02 22.09 -1.55
C ASP A 279 4.52 23.16 -2.52
N ARG A 280 5.60 23.84 -2.10
CA ARG A 280 6.23 24.96 -2.82
C ARG A 280 7.20 24.52 -3.92
N THR A 281 7.26 23.23 -4.26
CA THR A 281 8.22 22.70 -5.22
C THR A 281 7.64 21.59 -6.08
N PHE A 282 7.74 21.76 -7.41
CA PHE A 282 7.38 20.75 -8.40
C PHE A 282 8.55 19.78 -8.61
N GLY A 283 8.42 18.54 -8.11
CA GLY A 283 9.28 17.43 -8.50
C GLY A 283 8.69 16.67 -9.68
N ASN A 284 8.55 17.30 -10.86
CA ASN A 284 8.17 16.54 -12.05
C ASN A 284 9.38 15.72 -12.51
N PHE A 285 9.28 14.39 -12.45
CA PHE A 285 10.25 13.49 -13.08
C PHE A 285 9.53 12.53 -14.02
N GLU A 286 10.16 12.24 -15.14
CA GLU A 286 9.68 11.35 -16.20
C GLU A 286 10.67 10.20 -16.31
N MET A 287 10.19 8.95 -16.24
CA MET A 287 11.01 7.77 -16.51
C MET A 287 10.86 7.40 -17.99
N ARG A 288 11.99 7.13 -18.65
CA ARG A 288 12.09 6.73 -20.05
C ARG A 288 12.83 5.41 -20.18
#